data_AF-A0AAW5QFI8-F1
#
_entry.id   AF-A0AAW5QFI8-F1
#
_cell.length_a   1.000
_cell.length_b   1.000
_cell.length_c   1.000
_cell.angle_alpha   90.00
_cell.angle_beta   90.00
_cell.angle_gamma   90.00
#
_symmetry.space_group_name_H-M   'P 1'
#
loop_
_entity.id
_entity.type
_entity.pdbx_description
1 polymer ?
#
loop_
_entity_poly.entity_id
_entity_poly.type
_entity_poly.pdbx_seq_one_letter_code
_entity_poly.pdbx_strand_id
1 'polypeptide(L)' 'MATHFSVGDHVRWNSEAGYVEGVIIAKHTEDVEFKGRTRRCSEDEPQYEIRSDKTDHVAMHKGSALKKT' A
#
# COMPACT_ATOMS: atom_id res chain seq x y z
N MET A 1 -15.07 4.84 6.00
CA MET A 1 -13.87 5.41 6.65
C MET A 1 -12.67 4.73 6.02
N ALA A 2 -11.87 5.47 5.25
CA ALA A 2 -10.61 4.94 4.77
C ALA A 2 -9.77 4.57 6.01
N THR A 3 -9.20 3.36 6.03
CA THR A 3 -8.29 2.99 7.11
C THR A 3 -7.00 3.76 6.86
N HIS A 4 -6.65 4.65 7.80
CA HIS A 4 -5.44 5.46 7.70
C HIS A 4 -4.30 4.67 8.30
N PHE A 5 -3.29 4.38 7.48
CA PHE A 5 -2.06 3.75 7.93
C PHE A 5 -0.92 4.78 7.94
N SER A 6 0.10 4.50 8.73
CA SER A 6 1.30 5.31 8.86
C SER A 6 2.50 4.60 8.24
N VAL A 7 3.51 5.37 7.85
CA VAL A 7 4.80 4.80 7.46
C VAL A 7 5.39 4.04 8.66
N GLY A 8 5.85 2.82 8.43
CA GLY A 8 6.31 1.87 9.44
C GLY A 8 5.23 0.90 9.92
N ASP A 9 3.96 1.08 9.57
CA ASP A 9 2.93 0.09 9.91
C ASP A 9 3.14 -1.20 9.12
N HIS A 10 3.10 -2.34 9.83
CA HIS A 10 2.96 -3.65 9.20
C HIS A 10 1.52 -3.86 8.74
N VAL A 11 1.40 -4.32 7.51
CA VAL A 11 0.12 -4.59 6.87
C VAL A 11 0.17 -5.90 6.10
N ARG A 12 -1.00 -6.53 5.99
CA ARG A 12 -1.25 -7.65 5.10
C ARG A 12 -2.26 -7.27 4.05
N TRP A 13 -2.12 -7.85 2.87
CA TRP A 13 -3.07 -7.74 1.78
C TRP A 13 -3.26 -9.07 1.08
N ASN A 14 -4.35 -9.19 0.33
CA ASN A 14 -4.62 -10.38 -0.46
C ASN A 14 -3.94 -10.27 -1.82
N SER A 15 -3.29 -11.34 -2.25
CA SER A 15 -2.64 -11.51 -3.55
C SER A 15 -3.10 -12.82 -4.19
N GLU A 16 -2.82 -13.02 -5.48
CA GLU A 16 -3.19 -14.25 -6.20
C GLU A 16 -2.59 -15.51 -5.57
N ALA A 17 -1.42 -15.38 -4.92
CA ALA A 17 -0.75 -16.45 -4.21
C ALA A 17 -1.17 -16.59 -2.72
N GLY A 18 -2.21 -15.87 -2.28
CA GLY A 18 -2.67 -15.80 -0.89
C GLY A 18 -2.29 -14.50 -0.19
N TYR A 19 -2.14 -14.52 1.14
CA TYR A 19 -1.82 -13.32 1.91
C TYR A 19 -0.32 -12.99 1.84
N VAL A 20 -0.04 -11.73 1.54
CA VAL A 20 1.31 -11.15 1.59
C VAL A 20 1.32 -10.12 2.73
N GLU A 21 2.48 -10.01 3.35
CA GLU A 21 2.75 -9.12 4.47
C GLU A 21 3.92 -8.21 4.11
N GLY A 22 3.93 -7.03 4.68
CA GLY A 22 4.95 -6.03 4.42
C GLY A 22 4.78 -4.78 5.26
N VAL A 23 5.68 -3.83 5.05
CA VAL A 23 5.74 -2.57 5.79
C VAL A 23 5.42 -1.41 4.87
N ILE A 24 4.58 -0.50 5.34
CA ILE A 24 4.32 0.75 4.62
C ILE A 24 5.58 1.61 4.68
N ILE A 25 6.10 1.96 3.52
CA ILE A 25 7.29 2.80 3.37
C ILE A 25 6.95 4.23 2.96
N ALA A 26 5.79 4.43 2.31
CA ALA A 26 5.32 5.77 1.94
C ALA A 26 3.78 5.81 1.83
N LYS A 27 3.21 7.00 2.03
CA LYS A 27 1.80 7.33 1.81
C LYS A 27 1.72 8.41 0.74
N HIS A 28 0.90 8.17 -0.27
CA HIS A 28 0.66 9.09 -1.38
C HIS A 28 -0.78 9.57 -1.33
N THR A 29 -0.95 10.88 -1.21
CA THR A 29 -2.25 11.59 -1.29
C THR A 29 -2.39 12.37 -2.59
N GLU A 30 -1.38 12.35 -3.44
CA GLU A 30 -1.36 13.01 -4.74
C GLU A 30 -1.03 11.97 -5.83
N ASP A 31 -1.38 12.31 -7.07
CA ASP A 31 -1.10 11.46 -8.22
C ASP A 31 0.39 11.12 -8.30
N VAL A 32 0.69 9.83 -8.41
CA VAL A 32 2.06 9.33 -8.45
C VAL A 32 2.22 8.35 -9.60
N GLU A 33 3.37 8.38 -10.27
CA GLU A 33 3.71 7.37 -11.25
C GLU A 33 4.32 6.15 -10.55
N PHE A 34 3.69 4.99 -10.72
CA PHE A 34 4.16 3.73 -10.14
C PHE A 34 4.20 2.63 -11.20
N LYS A 35 5.39 2.08 -11.46
CA LYS A 35 5.64 1.05 -12.49
C LYS A 35 5.09 1.45 -13.87
N GLY A 36 5.38 2.69 -14.30
CA GLY A 36 4.98 3.23 -15.60
C GLY A 36 3.47 3.50 -15.74
N ARG A 37 2.72 3.56 -14.63
CA ARG A 37 1.29 3.88 -14.62
C ARG A 37 1.00 4.94 -13.56
N THR A 38 0.21 5.95 -13.94
CA THR A 38 -0.29 6.95 -12.99
C THR A 38 -1.30 6.31 -12.05
N ARG A 39 -1.05 6.46 -10.76
CA ARG A 39 -1.94 6.10 -9.67
C ARG A 39 -2.60 7.35 -9.17
N ARG A 40 -3.93 7.38 -9.32
CA ARG A 40 -4.76 8.44 -8.76
C ARG A 40 -4.83 8.27 -7.25
N CYS A 41 -4.39 9.28 -6.52
CA CYS A 41 -4.45 9.33 -5.07
C CYS A 41 -5.10 10.64 -4.64
N SER A 42 -5.75 10.62 -3.49
CA SER A 42 -6.32 11.82 -2.85
C SER A 42 -6.16 11.71 -1.34
N GLU A 43 -6.46 12.78 -0.61
CA GLU A 43 -6.49 12.75 0.86
C GLU A 43 -7.54 11.76 1.40
N ASP A 44 -8.68 11.63 0.73
CA ASP A 44 -9.75 10.67 1.06
C ASP A 44 -9.42 9.23 0.65
N GLU A 45 -8.70 9.06 -0.46
CA GLU A 45 -8.28 7.77 -0.99
C GLU A 45 -6.76 7.69 -1.21
N PRO A 46 -5.98 7.67 -0.11
CA PRO A 46 -4.53 7.56 -0.22
C PRO A 46 -4.12 6.16 -0.74
N GLN A 47 -3.02 6.14 -1.49
CA GLN A 47 -2.31 4.91 -1.85
C GLN A 47 -1.08 4.77 -0.94
N TYR A 48 -0.77 3.53 -0.57
CA TYR A 48 0.37 3.21 0.29
C TYR A 48 1.37 2.37 -0.49
N GLU A 49 2.63 2.79 -0.49
CA GLU A 49 3.74 1.97 -0.94
C GLU A 49 4.16 1.04 0.18
N ILE A 50 4.24 -0.24 -0.15
CA ILE A 50 4.46 -1.32 0.82
C ILE A 50 5.61 -2.16 0.30
N ARG A 51 6.64 -2.32 1.13
CA ARG A 51 7.72 -3.27 0.89
C ARG A 51 7.30 -4.62 1.45
N SER A 52 7.27 -5.64 0.61
CA SER A 52 6.98 -7.01 1.02
C SER A 52 8.07 -7.53 1.97
N ASP A 53 7.67 -8.30 2.99
CA ASP A 53 8.62 -8.95 3.90
C ASP A 53 9.24 -10.21 3.27
N LYS A 54 8.50 -10.82 2.33
CA LYS A 54 8.90 -12.08 1.69
C LYS A 54 9.81 -11.86 0.48
N THR A 55 9.76 -10.67 -0.12
CA THR A 55 10.44 -10.33 -1.37
C THR A 55 10.83 -8.87 -1.36
N ASP A 56 11.88 -8.48 -2.08
CA ASP A 56 12.21 -7.05 -2.28
C ASP A 56 11.22 -6.29 -3.19
N HIS A 57 10.03 -6.86 -3.42
CA HIS A 57 9.01 -6.22 -4.25
C HIS A 57 8.29 -5.12 -3.49
N VAL A 58 8.19 -3.96 -4.13
CA VAL A 58 7.29 -2.89 -3.70
C VAL A 58 5.94 -3.04 -4.40
N ALA A 59 4.88 -2.92 -3.61
CA ALA A 59 3.49 -2.88 -4.03
C ALA A 59 2.87 -1.53 -3.67
N MET A 60 1.83 -1.15 -4.39
CA MET A 60 1.06 0.06 -4.09
C MET A 60 -0.43 -0.29 -4.01
N HIS A 61 -1.03 -0.03 -2.85
CA HIS A 61 -2.41 -0.40 -2.55
C HIS A 61 -3.14 0.70 -1.77
N LYS A 62 -4.45 0.85 -2.03
CA LYS A 62 -5.33 1.70 -1.22
C LYS A 62 -5.51 1.10 0.18
N GLY A 63 -5.73 1.95 1.17
CA GLY A 63 -5.94 1.51 2.56
C GLY A 63 -7.10 0.50 2.73
N SER A 64 -8.12 0.56 1.88
CA SER A 64 -9.24 -0.40 1.90
C SER A 64 -8.85 -1.84 1.56
N ALA A 65 -7.73 -2.05 0.86
CA ALA A 65 -7.22 -3.38 0.52
C ALA A 65 -6.27 -3.96 1.60
N LEU A 66 -5.90 -3.14 2.58
CA LEU A 66 -4.91 -3.46 3.60
C LEU A 66 -5.61 -3.82 4.91
N LYS A 67 -4.96 -4.70 5.67
CA LYS A 67 -5.30 -4.95 7.07
C LYS A 67 -4.04 -4.78 7.90
N LYS A 68 -4.13 -4.04 8.99
CA LYS A 68 -3.04 -3.95 9.97
C LYS A 68 -2.84 -5.34 10.59
N THR A 69 -1.60 -5.77 10.71
CA THR A 69 -1.22 -6.98 11.45
C THR A 69 -0.73 -6.65 12.85
#